data_AF-A0A7V5M7K9-F1
#
_entry.id   AF-A0A7V5M7K9-F1
#
_cell.length_a   1.000
_cell.length_b   1.000
_cell.length_c   1.000
_cell.angle_alpha   90.00
_cell.angle_beta   90.00
_cell.angle_gamma   90.00
#
_symmetry.space_group_name_H-M   'P 1'
#
loop_
_entity.id
_entity.type
_entity.pdbx_description
1 polymer ?
#
loop_
_entity_poly.entity_id
_entity_poly.type
_entity_poly.pdbx_seq_one_letter_code
_entity_poly.pdbx_strand_id
1 'polypeptide(L)' 'MKRLEQKKAALLREIERCAGLMLQGSLVTLYRKCGKKGCRCERGEKHGPAYCLSYKEGGVTQMVYIP' A
#
# COMPACT_ATOMS: atom_id res chain seq x y z
N MET A 1 -27.85 -21.06 0.25
CA MET A 1 -26.68 -20.65 1.08
C MET A 1 -25.42 -21.48 0.82
N LYS A 2 -25.47 -22.83 0.75
CA LYS A 2 -24.29 -23.72 0.53
C LYS A 2 -23.31 -23.32 -0.59
N ARG A 3 -23.79 -22.85 -1.75
CA ARG A 3 -22.93 -22.44 -2.88
C ARG A 3 -22.02 -21.24 -2.53
N LEU A 4 -22.52 -20.27 -1.78
CA LEU A 4 -21.75 -19.09 -1.38
C LEU A 4 -20.68 -19.46 -0.35
N GLU A 5 -21.01 -20.36 0.59
CA GLU A 5 -20.04 -20.85 1.58
C GLU A 5 -18.92 -21.66 0.92
N GLN A 6 -19.25 -22.54 -0.03
CA GLN A 6 -18.26 -23.29 -0.81
C GLN A 6 -17.35 -22.36 -1.62
N LYS A 7 -17.92 -21.31 -2.24
CA LYS A 7 -17.14 -20.32 -2.99
C LYS A 7 -16.23 -19.50 -2.08
N LYS A 8 -16.72 -19.09 -0.90
CA LYS A 8 -15.91 -18.40 0.12
C LYS A 8 -14.73 -19.28 0.56
N ALA A 9 -14.97 -20.55 0.86
CA ALA A 9 -13.93 -21.48 1.27
C ALA A 9 -12.87 -21.69 0.17
N ALA A 10 -13.27 -21.73 -1.10
CA ALA A 10 -12.32 -21.83 -2.22
C ALA A 10 -11.43 -20.58 -2.34
N LEU A 11 -12.01 -19.38 -2.21
CA LEU A 11 -11.26 -18.12 -2.26
C LEU A 11 -10.30 -17.96 -1.08
N LEU A 12 -10.71 -18.36 0.12
CA LEU A 12 -9.83 -18.31 1.30
C LEU A 12 -8.61 -19.23 1.13
N ARG A 13 -8.80 -20.45 0.62
CA ARG A 13 -7.68 -21.34 0.30
C ARG A 13 -6.72 -20.75 -0.73
N GLU A 14 -7.25 -20.00 -1.70
CA GLU A 14 -6.43 -19.34 -2.70
C GLU A 14 -5.57 -18.22 -2.09
N ILE A 15 -6.15 -17.42 -1.19
CA ILE A 15 -5.41 -16.40 -0.43
C ILE A 15 -4.34 -17.06 0.45
N GLU A 16 -4.68 -18.13 1.18
CA GLU A 16 -3.74 -18.87 2.05
C GLU A 16 -2.54 -19.41 1.27
N ARG A 17 -2.74 -19.95 0.05
CA ARG A 17 -1.64 -20.44 -0.79
C ARG A 17 -0.63 -19.35 -1.14
N CYS A 18 -1.08 -18.11 -1.29
CA CYS A 18 -0.23 -16.98 -1.65
C CYS A 18 0.27 -16.20 -0.42
N ALA A 19 -0.26 -16.46 0.78
CA ALA A 19 -0.02 -15.66 1.98
C ALA A 19 1.47 -15.54 2.35
N GLY A 20 2.27 -16.59 2.13
CA GLY A 20 3.72 -16.58 2.40
C GLY A 20 4.52 -15.65 1.48
N LEU A 21 3.96 -15.20 0.36
CA LEU A 21 4.57 -14.27 -0.58
C LEU A 21 4.01 -12.84 -0.45
N MET A 22 3.03 -12.64 0.44
CA MET A 22 2.36 -11.35 0.62
C MET A 22 3.01 -10.54 1.73
N LEU A 23 3.13 -9.23 1.51
CA LEU A 23 3.56 -8.28 2.54
C LEU A 23 2.34 -7.70 3.24
N GLN A 24 2.36 -7.69 4.57
CA GLN A 24 1.35 -7.02 5.36
C GLN A 24 1.51 -5.50 5.23
N GLY A 25 0.45 -4.81 4.81
CA GLY A 25 0.41 -3.36 4.75
C GLY A 25 -0.43 -2.84 3.60
N SER A 26 -0.23 -1.57 3.27
CA SER A 26 -0.86 -0.90 2.14
C SER A 26 0.18 -0.12 1.37
N LEU A 27 0.19 -0.29 0.05
CA LEU A 27 0.97 0.55 -0.85
C LEU A 27 0.24 1.89 -1.00
N VAL A 28 0.80 2.95 -0.44
CA VAL A 28 0.22 4.30 -0.48
C VAL A 28 1.00 5.19 -1.43
N THR A 29 0.27 6.11 -2.06
CA THR A 29 0.84 7.11 -2.97
C THR A 29 0.94 8.44 -2.25
N LEU A 30 2.14 8.99 -2.17
CA LEU A 30 2.42 10.27 -1.53
C LEU A 30 2.76 11.33 -2.57
N TYR A 31 2.14 12.50 -2.41
CA TYR A 31 2.47 13.72 -3.16
C TYR A 31 2.91 14.78 -2.17
N ARG A 32 4.10 15.37 -2.35
CA ARG A 32 4.72 16.31 -1.40
C ARG A 32 5.48 17.43 -2.11
N LYS A 33 5.90 18.47 -1.40
CA LYS A 33 6.87 19.44 -1.94
C LYS A 33 8.27 18.83 -1.84
N CYS A 34 9.06 18.87 -2.91
CA CYS A 34 10.41 18.28 -2.91
C CYS A 34 11.53 19.26 -2.51
N GLY A 35 11.24 20.57 -2.40
CA GLY A 35 12.23 21.59 -2.05
C GLY A 35 13.20 21.97 -3.17
N LYS A 36 13.11 21.34 -4.35
CA LYS A 36 13.89 21.70 -5.53
C LYS A 36 13.38 23.02 -6.12
N LYS A 37 14.25 24.04 -6.14
CA LYS A 37 13.98 25.34 -6.77
C LYS A 37 13.45 25.17 -8.20
N GLY A 38 12.32 25.80 -8.50
CA GLY A 38 11.71 25.78 -9.83
C GLY A 38 10.84 24.54 -10.13
N CYS A 39 10.73 23.60 -9.20
CA CYS A 39 9.85 22.44 -9.38
C CYS A 39 8.37 22.88 -9.45
N ARG A 40 7.56 22.18 -10.26
CA ARG A 40 6.11 22.42 -10.36
C ARG A 40 5.41 22.35 -9.00
N CYS A 41 5.94 21.58 -8.05
CA CYS A 41 5.39 21.48 -6.70
C CYS A 41 5.47 22.75 -5.85
N GLU A 42 6.30 23.72 -6.23
CA GLU A 42 6.29 25.04 -5.60
C GLU A 42 5.01 25.81 -5.96
N ARG A 43 4.46 25.56 -7.16
CA ARG A 43 3.32 26.28 -7.74
C ARG A 43 1.96 25.62 -7.49
N GLY A 44 1.92 24.55 -6.69
CA GLY A 44 0.68 23.88 -6.27
C GLY A 44 0.57 22.41 -6.71
N GLU A 45 1.27 22.00 -7.77
CA GLU A 45 1.28 20.60 -8.25
C GLU A 45 2.23 19.75 -7.40
N LYS A 46 1.74 19.18 -6.29
CA LYS A 46 2.57 18.36 -5.39
C LYS A 46 3.36 17.30 -6.17
N HIS A 47 4.66 17.20 -5.85
CA HIS A 47 5.60 16.29 -6.48
C HIS A 47 5.26 14.85 -6.07
N GLY A 48 5.15 13.97 -7.05
CA GLY A 48 4.86 12.55 -6.87
C GLY A 48 4.58 11.90 -8.23
N PRO A 49 4.14 10.63 -8.22
CA PRO A 49 3.90 9.80 -7.05
C PRO A 49 5.20 9.31 -6.39
N ALA A 50 5.27 9.34 -5.05
CA ALA A 50 6.22 8.54 -4.28
C ALA A 50 5.44 7.39 -3.63
N TYR A 51 5.88 6.15 -3.85
CA TYR A 51 5.24 4.98 -3.26
C TYR A 51 5.85 4.67 -1.89
N CYS A 52 4.98 4.40 -0.91
CA CYS A 52 5.40 3.94 0.40
C CYS A 52 4.59 2.73 0.83
N LEU A 53 5.23 1.74 1.45
CA LEU A 53 4.55 0.69 2.19
C LEU A 53 4.20 1.23 3.58
N SER A 54 2.91 1.33 3.88
CA SER A 54 2.39 1.65 5.20
C SER A 54 1.96 0.38 5.92
N TYR A 55 2.50 0.11 7.10
CA TYR A 55 2.17 -1.08 7.90
C TYR A 55 2.19 -0.76 9.39
N LYS A 56 1.60 -1.63 10.21
CA LYS A 56 1.61 -1.48 11.67
C LYS A 56 2.63 -2.42 12.30
N GLU A 57 3.46 -1.87 13.17
CA GLU A 57 4.44 -2.59 13.97
C GLU A 57 4.39 -2.06 15.40
N GLY A 58 4.19 -2.93 16.39
CA GLY A 58 4.06 -2.51 17.80
C GLY A 58 2.90 -1.53 18.07
N GLY A 59 1.84 -1.55 17.24
CA GLY A 59 0.72 -0.60 17.31
C GLY A 59 0.99 0.76 16.66
N VAL A 60 2.19 1.00 16.16
CA VAL A 60 2.60 2.25 15.50
C VAL A 60 2.60 2.05 13.98
N THR A 61 2.17 3.06 13.23
CA THR A 61 2.24 3.04 11.76
C THR A 61 3.65 3.38 11.30
N GLN A 62 4.28 2.44 10.60
CA GLN A 62 5.54 2.62 9.91
C GLN A 62 5.29 2.92 8.42
N MET A 63 6.19 3.68 7.81
CA MET A 63 6.17 3.97 6.38
C MET A 63 7.56 3.78 5.78
N VAL A 64 7.68 2.85 4.84
CA VAL A 64 8.93 2.57 4.11
C VAL A 64 8.77 3.02 2.67
N TYR A 65 9.69 3.86 2.19
CA TYR A 65 9.73 4.29 0.79
C TYR A 65 10.10 3.13 -0.12
N ILE A 66 9.37 3.00 -1.23
CA ILE A 66 9.65 2.05 -2.30
C ILE A 66 10.22 2.86 -3.48
N PRO A 67 11.52 2.67 -3.81
CA PRO A 67 12.18 3.40 -4.89
C PRO A 67 11.62 3.09 -6.27
#